data_AF-A0A328PJ58-F1
#
_entry.id   AF-A0A328PJ58-F1
#
_cell.length_a   1.000
_cell.length_b   1.000
_cell.length_c   1.000
_cell.angle_alpha   90.00
_cell.angle_beta   90.00
_cell.angle_gamma   90.00
#
_symmetry.space_group_name_H-M   'P 1'
#
loop_
_entity.id
_entity.type
_entity.pdbx_description
1 polymer ?
#
loop_
_entity_poly.entity_id
_entity_poly.type
_entity_poly.pdbx_seq_one_letter_code
_entity_poly.pdbx_strand_id
1 'polypeptide(L)'
;TQTPLLSPSGNVLSGDTGTTFTGEEEQDGNCILVENSPKIISKIPDSVTYFSVSCQNSEFSDMDVEKWVGIFPADLLQGNGQGFKLGNRFSIVATDQGDPEEGAEAYQTLFTGDKFLKSPLTGRWGSSSLDSEDDEEDNDETIVAYKVELVNSETSKNFYIFKPE
;
A
#
# COMPACT_ATOMS: atom_id res chain seq x y z
N THR A 1 54.58 11.69 -54.58
CA THR A 1 53.71 11.55 -55.76
C THR A 1 52.28 11.83 -55.37
N GLN A 2 51.66 12.83 -56.00
CA GLN A 2 50.23 12.93 -56.38
C GLN A 2 49.13 12.43 -55.41
N THR A 3 48.44 13.38 -54.76
CA THR A 3 46.97 13.38 -54.50
C THR A 3 46.22 13.55 -55.86
N PRO A 4 44.90 13.24 -56.06
CA PRO A 4 43.83 13.59 -55.10
C PRO A 4 42.49 12.78 -55.09
N LEU A 5 41.62 13.17 -54.12
CA LEU A 5 40.14 13.32 -54.17
C LEU A 5 39.20 12.14 -54.50
N LEU A 6 38.24 11.88 -53.59
CA LEU A 6 36.83 12.33 -53.75
C LEU A 6 35.97 12.11 -52.48
N SER A 7 35.33 13.19 -52.01
CA SER A 7 34.05 13.22 -51.27
C SER A 7 32.99 13.80 -52.25
N PRO A 8 31.68 14.05 -51.94
CA PRO A 8 30.94 14.18 -50.67
C PRO A 8 29.71 13.20 -50.64
N SER A 9 28.56 13.34 -49.95
CA SER A 9 27.89 14.48 -49.28
C SER A 9 26.85 14.06 -48.21
N GLY A 10 26.73 14.87 -47.15
CA GLY A 10 25.44 15.29 -46.59
C GLY A 10 24.92 14.51 -45.35
N ASN A 11 24.22 15.14 -44.39
CA ASN A 11 23.95 16.57 -44.23
C ASN A 11 23.69 16.93 -42.75
N VAL A 12 23.82 18.22 -42.41
CA VAL A 12 23.62 18.81 -41.08
C VAL A 12 22.15 18.80 -40.59
N LEU A 13 21.92 18.77 -39.26
CA LEU A 13 21.26 19.86 -38.52
C LEU A 13 21.35 19.75 -36.98
N SER A 14 21.18 20.89 -36.31
CA SER A 14 21.29 21.09 -34.86
C SER A 14 20.11 20.55 -34.04
N GLY A 15 20.33 20.38 -32.74
CA GLY A 15 19.29 19.98 -31.78
C GLY A 15 19.70 20.15 -30.32
N ASP A 16 20.10 21.36 -29.92
CA ASP A 16 20.08 21.72 -28.49
C ASP A 16 18.62 21.94 -28.07
N THR A 17 18.06 20.92 -27.42
CA THR A 17 16.89 21.08 -26.55
C THR A 17 17.19 20.32 -25.28
N GLY A 18 17.59 21.06 -24.25
CA GLY A 18 17.59 20.59 -22.87
C GLY A 18 16.18 20.19 -22.45
N THR A 19 15.82 18.93 -22.69
CA THR A 19 14.68 18.30 -22.05
C THR A 19 15.17 17.79 -20.70
N THR A 20 15.08 18.65 -19.68
CA THR A 20 15.02 18.16 -18.30
C THR A 20 13.75 17.35 -18.20
N PHE A 21 13.85 16.04 -18.47
CA PHE A 21 12.88 15.08 -17.98
C PHE A 21 12.93 15.17 -16.47
N THR A 22 12.03 15.98 -15.88
CA THR A 22 11.45 15.63 -14.60
C THR A 22 10.62 14.37 -14.85
N GLY A 23 11.32 13.25 -14.99
CA GLY A 23 10.70 11.95 -14.81
C GLY A 23 10.19 11.96 -13.38
N GLU A 24 8.88 12.10 -13.24
CA GLU A 24 8.20 11.41 -12.17
C GLU A 24 8.59 9.95 -12.39
N GLU A 25 9.53 9.44 -11.57
CA GLU A 25 9.84 8.02 -11.57
C GLU A 25 8.49 7.31 -11.44
N GLU A 26 8.15 6.46 -12.42
CA GLU A 26 7.00 5.57 -12.30
C GLU A 26 7.24 4.74 -11.04
N GLN A 27 6.57 5.12 -9.96
CA GLN A 27 6.65 4.40 -8.71
C GLN A 27 5.97 3.06 -8.97
N ASP A 28 6.79 2.04 -9.17
CA ASP A 28 6.31 0.68 -9.30
C ASP A 28 5.85 0.16 -7.93
N GLY A 29 4.85 -0.70 -7.93
CA GLY A 29 4.23 -1.16 -6.69
C GLY A 29 2.80 -1.67 -6.86
N ASN A 30 2.54 -2.78 -6.17
CA ASN A 30 1.24 -3.42 -6.08
C ASN A 30 0.24 -2.66 -5.18
N CYS A 31 0.72 -1.63 -4.47
CA CYS A 31 -0.06 -0.79 -3.58
C CYS A 31 0.00 0.68 -3.97
N ILE A 32 -1.10 1.41 -3.74
CA ILE A 32 -1.25 2.85 -3.98
C ILE A 32 -1.81 3.55 -2.75
N LEU A 33 -1.26 4.72 -2.38
CA LEU A 33 -1.80 5.54 -1.30
C LEU A 33 -3.12 6.20 -1.75
N VAL A 34 -4.18 5.98 -1.00
CA VAL A 34 -5.54 6.47 -1.29
C VAL A 34 -6.05 7.37 -0.16
N GLU A 35 -7.14 8.08 -0.42
CA GLU A 35 -7.83 8.83 0.64
C GLU A 35 -8.40 7.89 1.70
N ASN A 36 -8.41 8.33 2.96
CA ASN A 36 -8.93 7.52 4.04
C ASN A 36 -10.46 7.49 4.01
N SER A 37 -11.07 6.30 4.13
CA SER A 37 -12.54 6.15 4.16
C SER A 37 -13.14 6.87 5.37
N PRO A 38 -14.04 7.86 5.19
CA PRO A 38 -14.67 8.57 6.29
C PRO A 38 -15.47 7.66 7.22
N LYS A 39 -16.12 6.60 6.67
CA LYS A 39 -16.90 5.61 7.42
C LYS A 39 -16.05 4.79 8.41
N ILE A 40 -14.74 4.63 8.13
CA ILE A 40 -13.82 3.88 9.00
C ILE A 40 -13.03 4.82 9.92
N ILE A 41 -12.54 5.96 9.40
CA ILE A 41 -11.77 6.92 10.21
C ILE A 41 -12.59 7.48 11.39
N SER A 42 -13.91 7.64 11.24
CA SER A 42 -14.78 8.05 12.35
C SER A 42 -14.86 7.04 13.50
N LYS A 43 -14.50 5.77 13.26
CA LYS A 43 -14.57 4.66 14.23
C LYS A 43 -13.23 4.33 14.92
N ILE A 44 -12.13 5.01 14.54
CA ILE A 44 -10.78 4.73 15.07
C ILE A 44 -10.20 5.95 15.83
N PRO A 45 -9.17 5.79 16.69
CA PRO A 45 -8.68 6.86 17.55
C PRO A 45 -8.17 8.11 16.80
N ASP A 46 -8.85 9.24 16.98
CA ASP A 46 -8.53 10.55 16.38
C ASP A 46 -7.13 11.09 16.74
N SER A 47 -6.59 10.70 17.90
CA SER A 47 -5.25 11.05 18.37
C SER A 47 -4.09 10.49 17.52
N VAL A 48 -4.36 9.62 16.54
CA VAL A 48 -3.35 8.98 15.68
C VAL A 48 -3.56 9.42 14.23
N THR A 49 -2.47 9.74 13.54
CA THR A 49 -2.49 10.00 12.09
C THR A 49 -2.43 8.67 11.33
N TYR A 50 -3.35 8.46 10.38
CA TYR A 50 -3.45 7.23 9.59
C TYR A 50 -3.31 7.48 8.09
N PHE A 51 -2.79 6.47 7.39
CA PHE A 51 -2.59 6.45 5.95
C PHE A 51 -3.25 5.20 5.34
N SER A 52 -4.24 5.40 4.46
CA SER A 52 -4.88 4.32 3.70
C SER A 52 -4.06 3.94 2.46
N VAL A 53 -3.87 2.63 2.27
CA VAL A 53 -3.12 2.04 1.17
C VAL A 53 -3.96 0.94 0.54
N SER A 54 -4.33 1.08 -0.73
CA SER A 54 -5.04 0.06 -1.49
C SER A 54 -4.04 -0.84 -2.22
N CYS A 55 -4.14 -2.14 -2.03
CA CYS A 55 -3.18 -3.15 -2.50
C CYS A 55 -3.85 -4.25 -3.32
N GLN A 56 -3.15 -4.76 -4.34
CA GLN A 56 -3.56 -5.91 -5.13
C GLN A 56 -2.40 -6.93 -5.27
N ASN A 57 -2.46 -8.03 -4.53
CA ASN A 57 -1.50 -9.13 -4.58
C ASN A 57 -1.80 -10.05 -5.78
N SER A 58 -1.31 -9.67 -6.96
CA SER A 58 -1.53 -10.41 -8.23
C SER A 58 -0.99 -11.85 -8.27
N GLU A 59 -0.21 -12.28 -7.28
CA GLU A 59 0.33 -13.64 -7.18
C GLU A 59 -0.58 -14.60 -6.40
N PHE A 60 -1.65 -14.10 -5.76
CA PHE A 60 -2.49 -14.89 -4.83
C PHE A 60 -3.99 -14.60 -5.02
N SER A 61 -4.65 -15.29 -5.96
CA SER A 61 -6.07 -15.08 -6.30
C SER A 61 -7.08 -15.59 -5.27
N ASP A 62 -6.66 -16.50 -4.39
CA ASP A 62 -7.57 -17.28 -3.54
C ASP A 62 -7.42 -16.90 -2.04
N MET A 63 -6.70 -15.83 -1.73
CA MET A 63 -6.44 -15.38 -0.36
C MET A 63 -7.35 -14.23 0.04
N ASP A 64 -7.72 -14.16 1.32
CA ASP A 64 -8.46 -13.04 1.92
C ASP A 64 -7.70 -11.68 1.87
N VAL A 65 -6.46 -11.70 1.38
CA VAL A 65 -5.60 -10.53 1.10
C VAL A 65 -5.20 -10.42 -0.38
N GLU A 66 -5.97 -10.95 -1.34
CA GLU A 66 -5.78 -10.67 -2.78
C GLU A 66 -5.90 -9.16 -3.04
N LYS A 67 -7.07 -8.59 -2.74
CA LYS A 67 -7.40 -7.16 -2.91
C LYS A 67 -7.85 -6.61 -1.56
N TRP A 68 -7.11 -5.65 -1.02
CA TRP A 68 -7.32 -5.15 0.35
C TRP A 68 -6.89 -3.69 0.49
N VAL A 69 -7.44 -3.00 1.49
CA VAL A 69 -6.99 -1.67 1.90
C VAL A 69 -6.51 -1.74 3.35
N GLY A 70 -5.27 -1.33 3.58
CA GLY A 70 -4.68 -1.19 4.91
C GLY A 70 -4.69 0.26 5.38
N ILE A 71 -5.14 0.51 6.60
CA ILE A 71 -5.15 1.82 7.27
C ILE A 71 -4.08 1.81 8.34
N PHE A 72 -2.90 2.33 8.01
CA PHE A 72 -1.70 2.24 8.84
C PHE A 72 -1.50 3.49 9.70
N PRO A 73 -1.30 3.36 11.02
CA PRO A 73 -0.69 4.41 11.84
C PRO A 73 0.62 4.93 11.24
N ALA A 74 0.82 6.24 11.32
CA ALA A 74 2.01 6.92 10.81
C ALA A 74 3.32 6.32 11.34
N ASP A 75 3.35 5.88 12.59
CA ASP A 75 4.54 5.34 13.28
C ASP A 75 4.88 3.87 12.93
N LEU A 76 4.09 3.23 12.07
CA LEU A 76 4.48 2.00 11.36
C LEU A 76 5.23 2.28 10.06
N LEU A 77 5.18 3.51 9.55
CA LEU A 77 5.73 3.90 8.25
C LEU A 77 7.08 4.61 8.40
N GLN A 78 7.94 4.46 7.39
CA GLN A 78 9.20 5.20 7.34
C GLN A 78 8.96 6.72 7.39
N GLY A 79 9.83 7.42 8.12
CA GLY A 79 9.72 8.88 8.30
C GLY A 79 8.44 9.33 9.02
N ASN A 80 7.74 8.44 9.73
CA ASN A 80 6.40 8.67 10.29
C ASN A 80 5.39 9.15 9.22
N GLY A 81 5.43 8.56 8.02
CA GLY A 81 4.57 8.94 6.90
C GLY A 81 5.02 10.19 6.13
N GLN A 82 6.13 10.85 6.51
CA GLN A 82 6.65 11.97 5.73
C GLN A 82 7.08 11.52 4.33
N GLY A 83 6.55 12.18 3.30
CA GLY A 83 6.81 11.87 1.89
C GLY A 83 5.77 10.97 1.22
N PHE A 84 4.84 10.39 1.99
CA PHE A 84 3.67 9.71 1.43
C PHE A 84 2.69 10.76 0.89
N LYS A 85 2.42 10.71 -0.43
CA LYS A 85 1.47 11.57 -1.12
C LYS A 85 0.40 10.70 -1.78
N LEU A 86 -0.83 11.22 -1.88
CA LEU A 86 -1.92 10.51 -2.55
C LEU A 86 -1.51 10.16 -3.98
N GLY A 87 -1.81 8.93 -4.41
CA GLY A 87 -1.40 8.39 -5.70
C GLY A 87 0.02 7.82 -5.76
N ASN A 88 0.88 8.04 -4.75
CA ASN A 88 2.18 7.36 -4.66
C ASN A 88 1.98 5.84 -4.62
N ARG A 89 2.93 5.11 -5.21
CA ARG A 89 2.93 3.65 -5.27
C ARG A 89 4.15 3.06 -4.58
N PHE A 90 3.99 1.86 -4.07
CA PHE A 90 5.05 1.07 -3.44
C PHE A 90 4.58 -0.38 -3.28
N SER A 91 5.46 -1.27 -2.83
CA SER A 91 5.14 -2.68 -2.68
C SER A 91 4.87 -3.05 -1.21
N ILE A 92 3.70 -3.64 -0.95
CA ILE A 92 3.47 -4.48 0.24
C ILE A 92 3.02 -5.85 -0.25
N VAL A 93 3.84 -6.86 0.01
CA VAL A 93 3.45 -8.27 -0.12
C VAL A 93 2.75 -8.67 1.17
N ALA A 94 1.51 -9.13 1.07
CA ALA A 94 0.81 -9.79 2.16
C ALA A 94 0.78 -11.30 1.88
N THR A 95 1.32 -12.09 2.79
CA THR A 95 1.37 -13.55 2.67
C THR A 95 0.60 -14.18 3.82
N ASP A 96 -0.45 -14.92 3.50
CA ASP A 96 -1.15 -15.74 4.49
C ASP A 96 -0.18 -16.74 5.13
N GLN A 97 -0.28 -16.92 6.45
CA GLN A 97 0.50 -17.88 7.23
C GLN A 97 -0.36 -19.05 7.72
N GLY A 98 -1.64 -19.09 7.35
CA GLY A 98 -2.64 -20.03 7.82
C GLY A 98 -3.18 -19.67 9.21
N ASP A 99 -4.16 -20.45 9.67
CA ASP A 99 -4.73 -20.28 11.01
C ASP A 99 -3.66 -20.55 12.09
N PRO A 100 -3.58 -19.71 13.13
CA PRO A 100 -2.59 -19.87 14.20
C PRO A 100 -2.84 -21.11 15.06
N GLU A 101 -4.06 -21.64 15.10
CA GLU A 101 -4.48 -22.90 15.76
C GLU A 101 -5.65 -23.53 14.98
N GLU A 102 -5.77 -24.88 14.96
CA GLU A 102 -6.91 -25.57 14.32
C GLU A 102 -8.24 -25.10 14.95
N GLY A 103 -9.08 -24.41 14.16
CA GLY A 103 -10.37 -23.88 14.62
C GLY A 103 -10.34 -22.47 15.20
N ALA A 104 -9.25 -21.72 15.04
CA ALA A 104 -9.23 -20.28 15.33
C ALA A 104 -9.93 -19.49 14.21
N GLU A 105 -10.88 -18.62 14.57
CA GLU A 105 -11.57 -17.70 13.63
C GLU A 105 -10.72 -16.46 13.28
N ALA A 106 -9.40 -16.60 13.23
CA ALA A 106 -8.48 -15.47 13.14
C ALA A 106 -7.29 -15.76 12.22
N TYR A 107 -7.28 -15.10 11.06
CA TYR A 107 -6.19 -15.11 10.09
C TYR A 107 -4.88 -14.60 10.69
N GLN A 108 -3.76 -15.20 10.27
CA GLN A 108 -2.42 -14.67 10.53
C GLN A 108 -1.73 -14.32 9.21
N THR A 109 -1.30 -13.07 9.05
CA THR A 109 -0.72 -12.57 7.80
C THR A 109 0.64 -11.92 8.05
N LEU A 110 1.59 -12.21 7.17
CA LEU A 110 2.91 -11.58 7.13
C LEU A 110 2.92 -10.47 6.08
N PHE A 111 3.15 -9.23 6.51
CA PHE A 111 3.21 -8.06 5.64
C PHE A 111 4.67 -7.62 5.47
N THR A 112 5.17 -7.64 4.24
CA THR A 112 6.54 -7.25 3.89
C THR A 112 6.52 -6.08 2.92
N GLY A 113 7.22 -4.99 3.25
CA GLY A 113 7.27 -3.80 2.41
C GLY A 113 8.41 -2.86 2.85
N ASP A 114 9.04 -2.20 1.89
CA ASP A 114 10.17 -1.30 2.15
C ASP A 114 9.75 -0.02 2.89
N LYS A 115 8.47 0.36 2.78
CA LYS A 115 7.88 1.54 3.41
C LYS A 115 7.52 1.38 4.90
N PHE A 116 7.62 0.18 5.47
CA PHE A 116 7.46 0.00 6.92
C PHE A 116 8.73 0.41 7.67
N LEU A 117 8.56 0.97 8.89
CA LEU A 117 9.64 1.33 9.79
C LEU A 117 10.43 0.09 10.25
N LYS A 118 9.72 -1.03 10.45
CA LYS A 118 10.29 -2.37 10.62
C LYS A 118 9.51 -3.33 9.72
N SER A 119 10.24 -4.16 8.97
CA SER A 119 9.66 -5.18 8.09
C SER A 119 10.36 -6.53 8.35
N PRO A 120 9.64 -7.66 8.34
CA PRO A 120 8.19 -7.79 8.12
C PRO A 120 7.37 -7.44 9.37
N LEU A 121 6.10 -7.13 9.18
CA LEU A 121 5.08 -7.05 10.23
C LEU A 121 4.26 -8.35 10.26
N THR A 122 4.01 -8.92 11.43
CA THR A 122 3.12 -10.08 11.59
C THR A 122 1.84 -9.64 12.28
N GLY A 123 0.71 -9.76 11.57
CA GLY A 123 -0.61 -9.34 12.02
C GLY A 123 -1.56 -10.52 12.23
N ARG A 124 -2.45 -10.42 13.22
CA ARG A 124 -3.60 -11.32 13.44
C ARG A 124 -4.91 -10.54 13.35
N TRP A 125 -5.91 -11.05 12.64
CA TRP A 125 -7.16 -10.34 12.37
C TRP A 125 -8.32 -11.31 12.05
N GLY A 126 -9.54 -10.79 11.90
CA GLY A 126 -10.76 -11.58 11.68
C GLY A 126 -11.68 -11.67 12.92
N SER A 127 -11.09 -11.75 14.11
CA SER A 127 -11.83 -11.86 15.39
C SER A 127 -12.34 -10.53 15.98
N SER A 128 -12.04 -9.39 15.36
CA SER A 128 -12.49 -8.07 15.79
C SER A 128 -12.68 -7.17 14.58
N SER A 129 -13.94 -6.84 14.29
CA SER A 129 -14.36 -5.87 13.28
C SER A 129 -14.76 -4.53 13.90
N LEU A 130 -14.85 -3.50 13.05
CA LEU A 130 -15.44 -2.19 13.32
C LEU A 130 -16.84 -2.11 12.70
N ASP A 131 -17.66 -3.14 12.91
CA ASP A 131 -19.06 -3.10 12.49
C ASP A 131 -19.83 -2.06 13.30
N SER A 132 -20.78 -1.40 12.64
CA SER A 132 -21.78 -0.59 13.34
C SER A 132 -22.90 -1.53 13.77
N GLU A 133 -22.89 -1.96 15.03
CA GLU A 133 -24.04 -2.64 15.63
C GLU A 133 -25.28 -1.72 15.75
N ASP A 134 -25.12 -0.41 15.46
CA ASP A 134 -26.17 0.63 15.54
C ASP A 134 -26.76 1.06 14.17
N ASP A 135 -26.26 0.59 13.02
CA ASP A 135 -26.76 0.99 11.69
C ASP A 135 -27.87 0.05 11.17
N GLU A 136 -28.96 -0.15 11.93
CA GLU A 136 -30.16 -0.89 11.46
C GLU A 136 -30.97 -0.14 10.37
N GLU A 137 -30.63 1.13 10.07
CA GLU A 137 -31.32 1.99 9.10
C GLU A 137 -30.37 2.69 8.11
N ASP A 138 -29.75 1.96 7.19
CA ASP A 138 -29.59 2.41 5.79
C ASP A 138 -29.07 1.30 4.85
N ASN A 139 -29.54 1.27 3.59
CA ASN A 139 -29.14 0.27 2.56
C ASN A 139 -27.80 0.61 1.89
N ASP A 140 -26.84 1.09 2.67
CA ASP A 140 -25.50 1.50 2.20
C ASP A 140 -24.50 0.36 2.41
N GLU A 141 -23.65 0.06 1.43
CA GLU A 141 -22.65 -1.01 1.49
C GLU A 141 -21.85 -0.99 2.81
N THR A 142 -21.95 -2.09 3.56
CA THR A 142 -21.41 -2.22 4.92
C THR A 142 -19.92 -2.58 4.85
N ILE A 143 -19.07 -1.56 4.82
CA ILE A 143 -17.61 -1.75 4.77
C ILE A 143 -17.11 -2.29 6.13
N VAL A 144 -16.97 -3.61 6.23
CA VAL A 144 -16.41 -4.30 7.41
C VAL A 144 -14.89 -4.12 7.45
N ALA A 145 -14.40 -3.39 8.46
CA ALA A 145 -12.97 -3.20 8.69
C ALA A 145 -12.50 -3.98 9.92
N TYR A 146 -11.50 -4.83 9.77
CA TYR A 146 -10.92 -5.65 10.82
C TYR A 146 -9.72 -4.96 11.47
N LYS A 147 -9.59 -5.11 12.78
CA LYS A 147 -8.39 -4.72 13.51
C LYS A 147 -7.32 -5.79 13.36
N VAL A 148 -6.14 -5.39 12.88
CA VAL A 148 -4.96 -6.25 12.73
C VAL A 148 -4.03 -6.05 13.92
N GLU A 149 -3.99 -7.01 14.84
CA GLU A 149 -3.13 -6.96 16.02
C GLU A 149 -1.70 -7.39 15.67
N LEU A 150 -0.73 -6.52 15.95
CA LEU A 150 0.66 -6.70 15.56
C LEU A 150 1.45 -7.45 16.63
N VAL A 151 1.92 -8.65 16.29
CA VAL A 151 2.64 -9.55 17.19
C VAL A 151 4.07 -9.08 17.47
N ASN A 152 4.70 -8.41 16.49
CA ASN A 152 6.13 -8.06 16.50
C ASN A 152 6.40 -6.54 16.49
N SER A 153 5.40 -5.70 16.77
CA SER A 153 5.55 -4.23 16.74
C SER A 153 5.73 -3.59 18.11
N GLU A 154 6.70 -2.69 18.19
CA GLU A 154 7.04 -1.91 19.38
C GLU A 154 6.41 -0.52 19.41
N THR A 155 6.08 0.06 18.25
CA THR A 155 5.48 1.40 18.12
C THR A 155 3.97 1.31 18.23
N SER A 156 3.27 1.04 17.12
CA SER A 156 1.82 0.79 17.11
C SER A 156 1.49 -0.67 17.37
N LYS A 157 0.40 -0.93 18.11
CA LYS A 157 -0.06 -2.29 18.46
C LYS A 157 -1.05 -2.89 17.47
N ASN A 158 -1.60 -2.09 16.58
CA ASN A 158 -2.48 -2.55 15.52
C ASN A 158 -2.46 -1.60 14.33
N PHE A 159 -3.05 -2.06 13.23
CA PHE A 159 -3.56 -1.25 12.14
C PHE A 159 -4.94 -1.82 11.73
N TYR A 160 -5.59 -1.31 10.69
CA TYR A 160 -6.89 -1.84 10.24
C TYR A 160 -6.84 -2.30 8.78
N ILE A 161 -7.61 -3.33 8.44
CA ILE A 161 -7.70 -3.89 7.08
C ILE A 161 -9.16 -4.08 6.68
N PHE A 162 -9.50 -3.76 5.43
CA PHE A 162 -10.80 -4.10 4.85
C PHE A 162 -10.64 -4.54 3.39
N LYS A 163 -11.62 -5.28 2.89
CA LYS A 163 -11.71 -5.64 1.46
C LYS A 163 -12.51 -4.55 0.74
N PRO A 164 -11.96 -3.89 -0.29
CA PRO A 164 -12.73 -3.00 -1.15
C PRO A 164 -13.53 -3.84 -2.17
N GLU A 165 -14.80 -3.51 -2.35
CA GLU A 165 -15.69 -4.05 -3.40
C GLU A 165 -15.10 -3.85 -4.81
#